data_AF-A0AAW2EME0-F1
#
_entry.id   AF-A0AAW2EME0-F1
#
_cell.length_a   1.000
_cell.length_b   1.000
_cell.length_c   1.000
_cell.angle_alpha   90.00
_cell.angle_beta   90.00
_cell.angle_gamma   90.00
#
_symmetry.space_group_name_H-M   'P 1'
#
loop_
_entity.id
_entity.type
_entity.pdbx_description
1 polymer ?
#
loop_
_entity_poly.entity_id
_entity_poly.type
_entity_poly.pdbx_seq_one_letter_code
_entity_poly.pdbx_strand_id
1 'polypeptide(L)'
;MNILSSIIKETPFEKTLWVPNTILTDNLLIFYVLTILLHILPAIIFDSVLYVSGRRPMLLKLMRRLYVANRAVSYFSFHERKFDHENRLNLLNSISPNDLEEFSFDYTSSDIREYCRHCVIGAKQFILHEDMNRLDIAHAHRKRIYLFATIFETTILIGLLWIIYKYMYSL
;
A
#
# COMPACT_ATOMS: atom_id res chain seq x y z
N MET A 1 -10.54 -9.72 3.04
CA MET A 1 -10.23 -8.59 2.14
C MET A 1 -9.64 -7.48 3.01
N ASN A 2 -8.39 -7.05 2.78
CA ASN A 2 -7.71 -6.08 3.66
C ASN A 2 -8.56 -4.79 3.83
N ILE A 3 -8.80 -4.37 5.09
CA ILE A 3 -9.61 -3.19 5.47
C ILE A 3 -9.19 -1.94 4.67
N LEU A 4 -7.88 -1.76 4.49
CA LEU A 4 -7.32 -0.67 3.71
C LEU A 4 -7.75 -0.70 2.23
N SER A 5 -7.89 -1.88 1.62
CA SER A 5 -8.30 -1.99 0.22
C SER A 5 -9.77 -1.58 0.02
N SER A 6 -10.65 -1.88 0.99
CA SER A 6 -12.03 -1.39 0.96
C SER A 6 -12.09 0.13 1.09
N ILE A 7 -11.32 0.70 2.02
CA ILE A 7 -11.28 2.15 2.22
C ILE A 7 -10.75 2.87 0.98
N ILE A 8 -9.68 2.36 0.34
CA ILE A 8 -9.14 2.95 -0.90
C ILE A 8 -10.13 2.80 -2.07
N LYS A 9 -11.02 1.80 -2.07
CA LYS A 9 -12.09 1.70 -3.06
C LYS A 9 -13.16 2.77 -2.85
N GLU A 10 -13.49 3.09 -1.59
CA GLU A 10 -14.44 4.14 -1.20
C GLU A 10 -13.85 5.55 -1.38
N THR A 11 -12.55 5.71 -1.19
CA THR A 11 -11.84 6.99 -1.27
C THR A 11 -10.59 6.86 -2.14
N PRO A 12 -10.75 6.78 -3.48
CA PRO A 12 -9.62 6.59 -4.39
C PRO A 12 -8.75 7.85 -4.54
N PHE A 13 -7.46 7.64 -4.79
CA PHE A 13 -6.51 8.71 -5.12
C PHE A 13 -6.64 9.15 -6.60
N GLU A 14 -6.52 10.45 -6.85
CA GLU A 14 -6.72 11.05 -8.17
C GLU A 14 -5.62 10.64 -9.16
N LYS A 15 -4.36 10.55 -8.71
CA LYS A 15 -3.19 10.41 -9.60
C LYS A 15 -2.46 9.08 -9.46
N THR A 16 -3.18 8.02 -9.13
CA THR A 16 -2.59 6.68 -9.06
C THR A 16 -2.13 6.19 -10.43
N LEU A 17 -1.00 5.50 -10.55
CA LEU A 17 -0.54 4.92 -11.83
C LEU A 17 -0.94 3.45 -12.02
N TRP A 18 -1.16 2.73 -10.93
CA TRP A 18 -1.53 1.32 -10.92
C TRP A 18 -2.51 1.03 -9.78
N VAL A 19 -3.19 -0.11 -9.78
CA VAL A 19 -4.01 -0.49 -8.62
C VAL A 19 -3.09 -0.71 -7.43
N PRO A 20 -3.25 0.04 -6.31
CA PRO A 20 -2.38 -0.12 -5.16
C PRO A 20 -2.62 -1.49 -4.53
N ASN A 21 -1.54 -2.25 -4.37
CA ASN A 21 -1.53 -3.53 -3.69
C ASN A 21 -0.32 -3.58 -2.77
N THR A 22 -0.47 -4.22 -1.62
CA THR A 22 0.56 -4.31 -0.59
C THR A 22 0.76 -5.76 -0.23
N ILE A 23 2.01 -6.22 -0.35
CA ILE A 23 2.44 -7.54 0.09
C ILE A 23 3.36 -7.32 1.29
N LEU A 24 2.97 -7.85 2.45
CA LEU A 24 3.78 -7.82 3.66
C LEU A 24 4.48 -9.18 3.81
N THR A 25 5.78 -9.16 4.08
CA THR A 25 6.58 -10.36 4.32
C THR A 25 7.65 -10.06 5.36
N ASP A 26 7.84 -11.00 6.28
CA ASP A 26 8.87 -11.03 7.30
C ASP A 26 10.20 -11.63 6.77
N ASN A 27 10.15 -12.33 5.64
CA ASN A 27 11.31 -12.94 5.02
C ASN A 27 12.08 -11.93 4.15
N LEU A 28 13.31 -11.61 4.56
CA LEU A 28 14.18 -10.66 3.85
C LEU A 28 14.47 -11.06 2.41
N LEU A 29 14.65 -12.36 2.11
CA LEU A 29 14.92 -12.82 0.75
C LEU A 29 13.73 -12.56 -0.16
N ILE A 30 12.52 -12.94 0.30
CA ILE A 30 11.27 -12.69 -0.44
C ILE A 30 11.08 -11.18 -0.63
N PHE A 31 11.32 -10.38 0.41
CA PHE A 31 11.27 -8.92 0.33
C PHE A 31 12.18 -8.36 -0.77
N TYR A 32 13.45 -8.80 -0.84
CA TYR A 32 14.38 -8.35 -1.89
C TYR A 32 13.95 -8.78 -3.29
N VAL A 33 13.55 -10.04 -3.46
CA VAL A 33 13.08 -10.57 -4.75
C VAL A 33 11.86 -9.80 -5.24
N LEU A 34 10.83 -9.64 -4.39
CA LEU A 34 9.64 -8.88 -4.73
C LEU A 34 9.96 -7.40 -4.98
N THR A 35 10.87 -6.80 -4.21
CA THR A 35 11.28 -5.40 -4.44
C THR A 35 11.94 -5.23 -5.81
N ILE A 36 12.82 -6.14 -6.20
CA ILE A 36 13.46 -6.07 -7.52
C ILE A 36 12.42 -6.25 -8.63
N LEU A 37 11.58 -7.28 -8.53
CA LEU A 37 10.62 -7.65 -9.59
C LEU A 37 9.45 -6.68 -9.72
N LEU A 38 8.86 -6.23 -8.61
CA LEU A 38 7.62 -5.44 -8.60
C LEU A 38 7.86 -3.93 -8.51
N HIS A 39 9.05 -3.49 -8.06
CA HIS A 39 9.34 -2.07 -7.88
C HIS A 39 10.49 -1.59 -8.77
N ILE A 40 11.67 -2.20 -8.68
CA ILE A 40 12.86 -1.70 -9.39
C ILE A 40 12.78 -1.94 -10.89
N LEU A 41 12.51 -3.17 -11.33
CA LEU A 41 12.48 -3.52 -12.75
C LEU A 41 11.43 -2.72 -13.52
N PRO A 42 10.17 -2.59 -13.04
CA PRO A 42 9.18 -1.71 -13.68
C PRO A 42 9.62 -0.25 -13.68
N ALA A 43 10.20 0.26 -12.59
CA ALA A 43 10.67 1.64 -12.52
C ALA A 43 11.77 1.94 -13.55
N ILE A 44 12.71 1.02 -13.78
CA ILE A 44 13.75 1.16 -14.82
C ILE A 44 13.10 1.25 -16.21
N ILE A 45 12.14 0.36 -16.52
CA ILE A 45 11.45 0.36 -17.82
C ILE A 45 10.73 1.70 -18.04
N PHE A 46 9.95 2.15 -17.06
CA PHE A 46 9.22 3.42 -17.18
C PHE A 46 10.16 4.63 -17.26
N ASP A 47 11.21 4.69 -16.44
CA ASP A 47 12.17 5.79 -16.49
C ASP A 47 12.95 5.81 -17.81
N SER A 48 13.23 4.64 -18.41
CA SER A 48 13.84 4.54 -19.73
C SER A 48 12.93 5.09 -20.82
N VAL A 49 11.63 4.74 -20.79
CA VAL A 49 10.63 5.29 -21.73
C VAL A 49 10.50 6.80 -21.57
N LEU A 50 10.46 7.30 -20.33
CA LEU A 50 10.42 8.73 -20.05
C LEU A 50 11.67 9.43 -20.62
N TYR A 51 12.86 8.88 -20.36
CA TYR A 51 14.12 9.43 -20.84
C TYR A 51 14.17 9.52 -22.37
N VAL A 52 13.80 8.44 -23.08
CA VAL A 52 13.75 8.43 -24.55
C VAL A 52 12.68 9.39 -25.09
N SER A 53 11.61 9.61 -24.34
CA SER A 53 10.55 10.59 -24.68
C SER A 53 10.93 12.04 -24.32
N GLY A 54 12.18 12.32 -23.92
CA GLY A 54 12.64 13.65 -23.51
C GLY A 54 12.10 14.13 -22.16
N ARG A 55 11.50 13.23 -21.37
CA ARG A 55 10.97 13.51 -20.03
C ARG A 55 11.97 13.10 -18.95
N ARG A 56 11.86 13.74 -17.78
CA ARG A 56 12.75 13.43 -16.65
C ARG A 56 12.34 12.11 -15.99
N PRO A 57 13.26 11.13 -15.84
CA PRO A 57 13.02 9.92 -15.07
C PRO A 57 12.80 10.26 -13.59
N MET A 58 11.88 9.56 -12.92
CA MET A 58 11.50 9.84 -11.54
C MET A 58 11.20 8.60 -10.69
N LEU A 59 10.83 7.47 -11.30
CA LEU A 59 10.32 6.32 -10.57
C LEU A 59 11.41 5.65 -9.75
N LEU A 60 12.64 5.51 -10.27
CA LEU A 60 13.75 4.93 -9.51
C LEU A 60 14.07 5.74 -8.24
N LYS A 61 14.00 7.07 -8.35
CA LYS A 61 14.19 7.97 -7.20
C LYS A 61 13.09 7.78 -6.16
N LEU A 62 11.84 7.58 -6.61
CA LEU A 62 10.71 7.26 -5.73
C LEU A 62 10.90 5.89 -5.06
N MET A 63 11.26 4.85 -5.81
CA MET A 63 11.48 3.51 -5.26
C MET A 63 12.59 3.49 -4.20
N ARG A 64 13.68 4.24 -4.40
CA ARG A 64 14.73 4.39 -3.38
C ARG A 64 14.20 5.01 -2.08
N ARG A 65 13.34 6.04 -2.17
CA ARG A 65 12.73 6.68 -0.99
C ARG A 65 11.79 5.71 -0.28
N LEU A 66 10.98 4.97 -1.02
CA LEU A 66 10.09 3.94 -0.47
C LEU A 66 10.88 2.83 0.23
N TYR A 67 11.99 2.38 -0.35
CA TYR A 67 12.86 1.39 0.28
C TYR A 67 13.40 1.88 1.63
N VAL A 68 13.91 3.11 1.70
CA VAL A 68 14.42 3.70 2.95
C VAL A 68 13.31 3.82 3.99
N ALA A 69 12.13 4.30 3.59
CA ALA A 69 10.97 4.38 4.49
C ALA A 69 10.56 2.99 5.02
N ASN A 70 10.46 2.00 4.15
CA ASN A 70 10.14 0.62 4.54
C ASN A 70 11.18 0.03 5.49
N ARG A 71 12.48 0.29 5.28
CA ARG A 71 13.55 -0.14 6.19
C ARG A 71 13.47 0.52 7.57
N ALA A 72 13.03 1.78 7.64
CA ALA A 72 12.83 2.46 8.92
C ALA A 72 11.63 1.89 9.67
N VAL A 73 10.54 1.60 8.96
CA VAL A 73 9.29 1.08 9.54
C VAL A 73 9.39 -0.42 9.86
N SER A 74 10.21 -1.19 9.14
CA SER A 74 10.29 -2.66 9.28
C SER A 74 10.66 -3.13 10.68
N TYR A 75 11.50 -2.37 11.39
CA TYR A 75 11.84 -2.70 12.78
C TYR A 75 10.58 -2.74 13.64
N PHE A 76 9.74 -1.71 13.56
CA PHE A 76 8.51 -1.59 14.34
C PHE A 76 7.39 -2.53 13.85
N SER A 77 7.35 -2.83 12.56
CA SER A 77 6.31 -3.70 11.99
C SER A 77 6.50 -5.18 12.28
N PHE A 78 7.76 -5.65 12.35
CA PHE A 78 8.05 -7.08 12.51
C PHE A 78 8.64 -7.45 13.87
N HIS A 79 9.09 -6.48 14.68
CA HIS A 79 9.46 -6.74 16.07
C HIS A 79 8.29 -6.37 16.97
N GLU A 80 7.43 -7.35 17.23
CA GLU A 80 6.42 -7.20 18.26
C GLU A 80 7.08 -7.09 19.63
N ARG A 81 7.02 -5.89 20.21
CA ARG A 81 7.27 -5.75 21.63
C ARG A 81 6.02 -6.28 22.33
N LYS A 82 6.12 -7.47 22.93
CA LYS A 82 5.06 -8.00 23.79
C LYS A 82 4.94 -7.10 25.01
N PHE A 83 4.04 -6.12 24.94
CA PHE A 83 3.63 -5.37 26.12
C PHE A 83 2.75 -6.29 26.93
N ASP A 84 3.21 -6.65 28.13
CA ASP A 84 2.47 -7.52 29.02
C ASP A 84 1.08 -6.94 29.29
N HIS A 85 0.05 -7.72 29.00
CA HIS A 85 -1.33 -7.32 29.15
C HIS A 85 -1.65 -7.06 30.63
N GLU A 86 -1.00 -7.76 31.56
CA GLU A 86 -1.19 -7.57 33.00
C GLU A 86 -0.72 -6.19 33.44
N ASN A 87 0.47 -5.75 33.01
CA ASN A 87 0.98 -4.42 33.33
C ASN A 87 0.09 -3.31 32.77
N ARG A 88 -0.46 -3.50 31.56
CA ARG A 88 -1.42 -2.55 30.97
C ARG A 88 -2.70 -2.45 31.79
N LEU A 89 -3.29 -3.58 32.17
CA LEU A 89 -4.50 -3.63 32.99
C LEU A 89 -4.25 -3.04 34.37
N ASN A 90 -3.13 -3.36 35.01
CA ASN A 90 -2.74 -2.81 36.30
C ASN A 90 -2.56 -1.30 36.24
N LEU A 91 -1.96 -0.78 35.15
CA LEU A 91 -1.82 0.65 34.94
C LEU A 91 -3.19 1.33 34.76
N LEU A 92 -4.08 0.76 33.95
CA LEU A 92 -5.47 1.24 33.79
C LEU A 92 -6.23 1.23 35.13
N ASN A 93 -6.12 0.15 35.89
CA ASN A 93 -6.76 0.00 37.20
C ASN A 93 -6.17 0.93 38.27
N SER A 94 -4.94 1.44 38.06
CA SER A 94 -4.31 2.40 38.97
C SER A 94 -4.77 3.85 38.76
N ILE A 95 -5.46 4.14 37.66
CA ILE A 95 -6.02 5.46 37.38
C ILE A 95 -7.24 5.68 38.27
N SER A 96 -7.34 6.86 38.88
CA SER A 96 -8.51 7.19 39.69
C SER A 96 -9.76 7.25 38.80
N PRO A 97 -10.95 6.87 39.30
CA PRO A 97 -12.18 6.94 38.50
C PRO A 97 -12.47 8.33 37.93
N ASN A 98 -12.03 9.39 38.62
CA ASN A 98 -12.20 10.78 38.19
C ASN A 98 -11.28 11.16 37.02
N ASP A 99 -10.13 10.51 36.90
CA ASP A 99 -9.12 10.78 35.87
C ASP A 99 -9.26 9.82 34.68
N LEU A 100 -10.06 8.76 34.81
CA LEU A 100 -10.21 7.73 33.80
C LEU A 100 -10.81 8.28 32.51
N GLU A 101 -11.74 9.23 32.58
CA GLU A 101 -12.35 9.82 31.38
C GLU A 101 -11.33 10.62 30.55
N GLU A 102 -10.43 11.35 31.20
CA GLU A 102 -9.47 12.23 30.52
C GLU A 102 -8.14 11.54 30.16
N PHE A 103 -7.74 10.52 30.93
CA PHE A 103 -6.47 9.81 30.75
C PHE A 103 -6.61 8.34 30.36
N SER A 104 -7.82 7.84 30.04
CA SER A 104 -7.99 6.49 29.54
C SER A 104 -7.20 6.28 28.24
N PHE A 105 -6.38 5.24 28.24
CA PHE A 105 -5.74 4.69 27.06
C PHE A 105 -6.33 3.32 26.70
N ASP A 106 -7.60 3.09 27.06
CA ASP A 106 -8.33 1.92 26.59
C ASP A 106 -8.77 2.11 25.12
N TYR A 107 -8.01 1.51 24.22
CA TYR A 107 -8.30 1.50 22.79
C TYR A 107 -9.11 0.27 22.35
N THR A 108 -9.64 -0.54 23.27
CA THR A 108 -10.41 -1.75 22.90
C THR A 108 -11.71 -1.45 22.15
N SER A 109 -12.28 -0.26 22.33
CA SER A 109 -13.48 0.23 21.63
C SER A 109 -13.16 0.97 20.31
N SER A 110 -11.89 1.10 19.94
CA SER A 110 -11.48 1.90 18.78
C SER A 110 -11.82 1.21 17.46
N ASP A 111 -12.60 1.88 16.61
CA ASP A 111 -12.87 1.40 15.26
C ASP A 111 -11.64 1.60 14.35
N ILE A 112 -10.88 0.52 14.16
CA ILE A 112 -9.70 0.49 13.29
C ILE A 112 -10.01 0.90 11.85
N ARG A 113 -11.23 0.63 11.35
CA ARG A 113 -11.65 1.00 10.00
C ARG A 113 -11.83 2.50 9.89
N GLU A 114 -12.46 3.13 10.88
CA GLU A 114 -12.65 4.58 10.92
C GLU A 114 -11.32 5.31 11.07
N TYR A 115 -10.44 4.81 11.94
CA TYR A 115 -9.07 5.31 12.04
C TYR A 115 -8.36 5.27 10.68
N CYS A 116 -8.36 4.11 10.00
CA CYS A 116 -7.75 3.98 8.67
C CYS A 116 -8.41 4.89 7.63
N ARG A 117 -9.72 5.12 7.71
CA ARG A 117 -10.46 6.03 6.82
C ARG A 117 -9.95 7.45 6.97
N HIS A 118 -9.81 7.94 8.21
CA HIS A 118 -9.23 9.24 8.50
C HIS A 118 -7.78 9.35 8.03
N CYS A 119 -6.96 8.31 8.18
CA CYS A 119 -5.60 8.30 7.64
C CYS A 119 -5.58 8.45 6.10
N VAL A 120 -6.44 7.74 5.38
CA VAL A 120 -6.51 7.83 3.91
C VAL A 120 -6.97 9.21 3.45
N ILE A 121 -8.01 9.76 4.08
CA ILE A 121 -8.51 11.12 3.79
C ILE A 121 -7.43 12.17 4.10
N GLY A 122 -6.78 12.07 5.25
CA GLY A 122 -5.70 12.96 5.64
C GLY A 122 -4.50 12.90 4.68
N ALA A 123 -4.10 11.70 4.25
CA ALA A 123 -3.07 11.55 3.23
C ALA A 123 -3.47 12.21 1.91
N LYS A 124 -4.72 12.05 1.49
CA LYS A 124 -5.26 12.66 0.27
C LYS A 124 -5.21 14.19 0.34
N GLN A 125 -5.67 14.78 1.43
CA GLN A 125 -5.74 16.25 1.60
C GLN A 125 -4.38 16.90 1.87
N PHE A 126 -3.60 16.36 2.82
CA PHE A 126 -2.43 17.06 3.36
C PHE A 126 -1.11 16.60 2.73
N ILE A 127 -1.02 15.36 2.24
CA ILE A 127 0.21 14.84 1.62
C ILE A 127 0.13 15.00 0.11
N LEU A 128 -0.98 14.53 -0.49
CA LEU A 128 -1.18 14.54 -1.94
C LEU A 128 -1.81 15.83 -2.46
N HIS A 129 -2.34 16.67 -1.58
CA HIS A 129 -3.00 17.94 -1.94
C HIS A 129 -4.11 17.73 -2.98
N GLU A 130 -4.89 16.65 -2.83
CA GLU A 130 -6.01 16.29 -3.69
C GLU A 130 -7.32 16.91 -3.19
N ASP A 131 -8.26 17.17 -4.11
CA ASP A 131 -9.53 17.81 -3.79
C ASP A 131 -10.60 16.76 -3.50
N MET A 132 -11.15 16.80 -2.29
CA MET A 132 -12.20 15.87 -1.87
C MET A 132 -13.52 16.07 -2.63
N ASN A 133 -13.73 17.24 -3.26
CA ASN A 133 -14.91 17.48 -4.10
C ASN A 133 -14.84 16.77 -5.45
N ARG A 134 -13.69 16.21 -5.83
CA ARG A 134 -13.46 15.55 -7.13
C ARG A 134 -13.50 14.03 -7.03
N LEU A 135 -14.18 13.50 -6.02
CA LEU A 135 -14.20 12.06 -5.74
C LEU A 135 -14.77 11.24 -6.91
N ASP A 136 -15.80 11.73 -7.59
CA ASP A 136 -16.39 11.07 -8.77
C ASP A 136 -15.39 10.88 -9.91
N ILE A 137 -14.54 11.90 -10.14
CA ILE A 137 -13.47 11.84 -11.13
C ILE A 137 -12.43 10.80 -10.71
N ALA A 138 -12.08 10.76 -9.42
CA ALA A 138 -11.15 9.77 -8.88
C ALA A 138 -11.68 8.34 -8.98
N HIS A 139 -12.99 8.11 -8.79
CA HIS A 139 -13.63 6.82 -9.03
C HIS A 139 -13.59 6.42 -10.51
N ALA A 140 -13.93 7.33 -11.42
CA ALA A 140 -13.86 7.07 -12.86
C ALA A 140 -12.43 6.73 -13.30
N HIS A 141 -11.44 7.47 -12.79
CA HIS A 141 -10.03 7.21 -13.04
C HIS A 141 -9.59 5.83 -12.50
N ARG A 142 -9.95 5.49 -11.25
CA ARG A 142 -9.69 4.17 -10.68
C ARG A 142 -10.29 3.05 -11.52
N LYS A 143 -11.52 3.21 -12.01
CA LYS A 143 -12.17 2.20 -12.87
C LYS A 143 -11.39 1.97 -14.16
N ARG A 144 -10.89 3.05 -14.78
CA ARG A 144 -10.06 2.95 -16.00
C ARG A 144 -8.74 2.23 -15.72
N ILE A 145 -8.05 2.57 -14.62
CA ILE A 145 -6.79 1.90 -14.24
C ILE A 145 -7.03 0.43 -13.90
N TYR A 146 -8.09 0.13 -13.16
CA TYR A 146 -8.43 -1.25 -12.82
C TYR A 146 -8.69 -2.07 -14.09
N LEU A 147 -9.49 -1.55 -15.02
CA LEU A 147 -9.75 -2.21 -16.30
C LEU A 147 -8.45 -2.41 -17.10
N PHE A 148 -7.60 -1.39 -17.18
CA PHE A 148 -6.31 -1.47 -17.86
C PHE A 148 -5.41 -2.54 -17.23
N ALA A 149 -5.26 -2.55 -15.90
CA ALA A 149 -4.48 -3.54 -15.19
C ALA A 149 -5.02 -4.96 -15.43
N THR A 150 -6.34 -5.15 -15.35
CA THR A 150 -6.97 -6.46 -15.60
C THR A 150 -6.73 -6.93 -17.03
N ILE A 151 -6.88 -6.07 -18.04
CA ILE A 151 -6.61 -6.43 -19.45
C ILE A 151 -5.12 -6.77 -19.65
N PHE A 152 -4.23 -5.98 -19.05
CA PHE A 152 -2.79 -6.19 -19.16
C PHE A 152 -2.37 -7.52 -18.52
N GLU A 153 -2.79 -7.79 -17.29
CA GLU A 153 -2.51 -9.03 -16.56
C GLU A 153 -3.07 -10.26 -17.27
N THR A 154 -4.32 -10.18 -17.76
CA THR A 154 -4.94 -11.28 -18.52
C THR A 154 -4.22 -11.54 -19.84
N THR A 155 -3.79 -10.49 -20.55
CA THR A 155 -3.02 -10.63 -21.80
C THR A 155 -1.67 -11.31 -21.56
N ILE A 156 -0.94 -10.92 -20.50
CA ILE A 156 0.32 -11.57 -20.11
C ILE A 156 0.08 -13.04 -19.79
N LEU A 157 -0.95 -13.36 -18.99
CA LEU A 157 -1.26 -14.72 -18.60
C LEU A 157 -1.56 -15.60 -19.82
N ILE A 158 -2.41 -15.13 -20.74
CA ILE A 158 -2.73 -15.84 -21.99
C ILE A 158 -1.46 -16.07 -22.83
N GLY A 159 -0.61 -15.04 -22.96
CA GLY A 159 0.66 -15.14 -23.68
C GLY A 159 1.60 -16.19 -23.07
N LEU A 160 1.74 -16.22 -21.75
CA LEU A 160 2.56 -17.22 -21.04
C LEU A 160 2.01 -18.64 -21.24
N LEU A 161 0.69 -18.81 -21.11
CA LEU A 161 0.04 -20.10 -21.35
C LEU A 161 0.24 -20.59 -22.80
N TRP A 162 0.17 -19.69 -23.77
CA TRP A 162 0.42 -20.02 -25.18
C TRP A 162 1.87 -20.43 -25.44
N ILE A 163 2.84 -19.75 -24.81
CA ILE A 163 4.27 -20.14 -24.89
C ILE A 163 4.48 -21.52 -24.30
N ILE A 164 3.91 -21.81 -23.12
CA ILE A 164 4.00 -23.12 -22.47
C ILE A 164 3.36 -24.20 -23.34
N TYR A 165 2.16 -23.95 -23.87
CA TYR A 165 1.50 -24.84 -24.82
C TYR A 165 2.40 -25.15 -26.01
N LYS A 166 2.92 -24.11 -26.68
CA LYS A 166 3.82 -24.29 -27.83
C LYS A 166 5.06 -25.10 -27.47
N TYR A 167 5.66 -24.87 -26.30
CA TYR A 167 6.82 -25.61 -25.84
C TYR A 167 6.50 -27.09 -25.60
N MET A 168 5.35 -27.40 -24.99
CA MET A 168 4.93 -28.78 -24.73
C MET A 168 4.63 -29.58 -26.00
N TYR A 169 4.06 -28.95 -27.04
CA TYR A 169 3.73 -29.61 -28.31
C TYR A 169 4.85 -29.50 -29.37
N SER A 170 5.93 -28.79 -29.05
CA SER A 170 7.17 -28.74 -29.86
C SER A 170 8.22 -29.75 -29.39
N LEU A 171 7.93 -30.48 -28.30
CA LEU A 171 8.72 -31.60 -27.77
C LEU A 171 8.12 -32.92 -28.26
#